data_AF-A0A259SED8-F1
#
_entry.id   AF-A0A259SED8-F1
#
_cell.length_a   1.000
_cell.length_b   1.000
_cell.length_c   1.000
_cell.angle_alpha   90.00
_cell.angle_beta   90.00
_cell.angle_gamma   90.00
#
_symmetry.space_group_name_H-M   'P 1'
#
loop_
_entity.id
_entity.type
_entity.pdbx_description
1 polymer ?
#
loop_
_entity_poly.entity_id
_entity_poly.type
_entity_poly.pdbx_seq_one_letter_code
_entity_poly.pdbx_strand_id
1 'polypeptide(L)'
;MDRLIELLPDFWQAALETLYMTTFALAMAGVIGTIIGIGLYVTRPGGLLPNRPVSILISFLVNFFRPIPFVIFIAVLQPFTRIVIGTGIGINAGAFAIGVAASFAIGRIVEQ
;
A
#
# COMPACT_ATOMS: atom_id res chain seq x y z
N MET A 1 -15.00 18.10 30.08
CA MET A 1 -13.63 17.62 30.40
C MET A 1 -13.66 16.16 30.83
N ASP A 2 -14.69 15.70 31.54
CA ASP A 2 -14.77 14.32 32.06
C ASP A 2 -14.80 13.24 30.97
N ARG A 3 -15.45 13.52 29.83
CA ARG A 3 -15.42 12.63 28.63
C ARG A 3 -14.03 12.43 28.05
N LEU A 4 -13.14 13.43 28.14
CA LEU A 4 -11.77 13.29 27.63
C LEU A 4 -10.97 12.35 28.54
N ILE A 5 -11.16 12.45 29.85
CA ILE A 5 -10.50 11.60 30.84
C ILE A 5 -10.95 10.14 30.68
N GLU A 6 -12.24 9.93 30.40
CA GLU A 6 -12.81 8.61 30.09
C GLU A 6 -12.21 7.99 28.81
N LEU A 7 -11.94 8.79 27.78
CA LEU A 7 -11.42 8.35 26.48
C LEU A 7 -9.89 8.30 26.38
N LEU A 8 -9.16 8.75 27.41
CA LEU A 8 -7.69 8.74 27.42
C LEU A 8 -7.09 7.33 27.14
N PRO A 9 -7.62 6.24 27.71
CA PRO A 9 -7.12 4.89 27.41
C PRO A 9 -7.34 4.50 25.93
N ASP A 10 -8.53 4.77 25.40
CA ASP A 10 -8.89 4.46 24.01
C ASP A 10 -8.02 5.24 23.01
N PHE A 11 -7.69 6.49 23.34
CA PHE A 11 -6.78 7.31 22.55
C PHE A 11 -5.41 6.64 22.41
N TRP A 12 -4.85 6.15 23.51
CA TRP A 12 -3.52 5.50 23.46
C TRP A 12 -3.57 4.18 22.70
N GLN A 13 -4.65 3.42 22.85
CA GLN A 13 -4.87 2.22 22.05
C GLN A 13 -4.93 2.55 20.56
N ALA A 14 -5.76 3.52 20.15
CA ALA A 14 -5.88 3.93 18.74
C ALA A 14 -4.56 4.49 18.17
N ALA A 15 -3.76 5.17 18.99
CA ALA A 15 -2.42 5.63 18.61
C ALA A 15 -1.48 4.45 18.31
N LEU A 16 -1.50 3.42 19.14
CA LEU A 16 -0.71 2.20 18.93
C LEU A 16 -1.20 1.41 17.71
N GLU A 17 -2.51 1.33 17.49
CA GLU A 17 -3.09 0.72 16.30
C GLU A 17 -2.64 1.45 15.03
N THR A 18 -2.67 2.79 15.05
CA THR A 18 -2.18 3.63 13.93
C THR A 18 -0.70 3.40 13.67
N LEU A 19 0.12 3.35 14.73
CA LEU A 19 1.56 3.08 14.62
C LEU A 19 1.83 1.71 14.02
N TYR A 20 1.10 0.69 14.47
CA TYR A 20 1.16 -0.66 13.91
C TYR A 20 0.79 -0.67 12.42
N MET A 21 -0.37 -0.10 12.06
CA MET A 21 -0.84 -0.05 10.68
C MET A 21 0.17 0.65 9.76
N THR A 22 0.69 1.79 10.21
CA THR A 22 1.64 2.60 9.43
C THR A 22 2.97 1.88 9.27
N THR A 23 3.52 1.30 10.34
CA THR A 23 4.81 0.61 10.29
C THR A 23 4.74 -0.65 9.42
N PHE A 24 3.67 -1.44 9.58
CA PHE A 24 3.42 -2.61 8.75
C PHE A 24 3.27 -2.23 7.28
N ALA A 25 2.44 -1.23 6.98
CA ALA A 25 2.23 -0.75 5.63
C ALA A 25 3.53 -0.22 5.01
N LEU A 26 4.35 0.52 5.77
CA LEU A 26 5.63 1.04 5.31
C LEU A 26 6.61 -0.09 4.98
N ALA A 27 6.72 -1.11 5.83
CA ALA A 27 7.58 -2.26 5.58
C ALA A 27 7.13 -3.04 4.32
N MET A 28 5.83 -3.34 4.23
CA MET A 28 5.28 -4.06 3.08
C MET A 28 5.41 -3.27 1.78
N ALA A 29 5.02 -1.99 1.80
CA ALA A 29 5.09 -1.11 0.64
C ALA A 29 6.53 -0.79 0.25
N GLY A 30 7.44 -0.69 1.21
CA GLY A 30 8.86 -0.51 0.96
C GLY A 30 9.43 -1.68 0.17
N VAL A 31 9.16 -2.92 0.60
CA VAL A 31 9.62 -4.12 -0.12
C VAL A 31 8.96 -4.26 -1.48
N ILE A 32 7.62 -4.27 -1.54
CA ILE A 32 6.88 -4.51 -2.79
C ILE A 32 7.09 -3.35 -3.77
N GLY A 33 7.00 -2.11 -3.29
CA GLY A 33 7.22 -0.92 -4.09
C GLY A 33 8.63 -0.88 -4.67
N THR A 34 9.66 -1.24 -3.89
CA THR A 34 11.04 -1.31 -4.41
C THR A 34 11.16 -2.33 -5.52
N ILE A 35 10.56 -3.52 -5.38
CA ILE A 35 10.57 -4.55 -6.43
C ILE A 35 9.88 -4.03 -7.70
N ILE A 36 8.73 -3.37 -7.56
CA ILE A 36 8.00 -2.75 -8.69
C ILE A 36 8.86 -1.69 -9.38
N GLY A 37 9.46 -0.78 -8.60
CA GLY A 37 10.26 0.33 -9.12
C GLY A 37 11.54 -0.14 -9.81
N ILE A 38 12.25 -1.11 -9.23
CA ILE A 38 13.39 -1.76 -9.90
C ILE A 38 12.94 -2.38 -11.21
N GLY A 39 11.83 -3.14 -11.21
CA GLY A 39 11.27 -3.75 -12.41
C GLY A 39 10.99 -2.72 -13.52
N LEU A 40 10.37 -1.59 -13.18
CA LEU A 40 10.13 -0.49 -14.12
C LEU A 40 11.44 0.12 -14.64
N TYR A 41 12.37 0.43 -13.73
CA TYR A 41 13.64 1.07 -14.06
C TYR A 41 14.50 0.21 -14.98
N VAL A 42 14.63 -1.09 -14.70
CA VAL A 42 15.51 -1.97 -15.49
C VAL A 42 14.89 -2.36 -16.83
N THR A 43 13.55 -2.44 -16.94
CA THR A 43 12.87 -2.87 -18.17
C THR A 43 12.53 -1.75 -19.14
N ARG A 44 12.66 -0.47 -18.72
CA ARG A 44 12.38 0.69 -19.57
C ARG A 44 13.30 0.75 -20.80
N PRO A 45 12.89 1.43 -21.88
CA PRO A 45 13.77 1.68 -23.03
C PRO A 45 15.07 2.36 -22.59
N GLY A 46 16.22 1.77 -22.92
CA GLY A 46 17.53 2.25 -22.46
C GLY A 46 17.90 1.86 -21.02
N GLY A 47 17.09 1.03 -20.35
CA GLY A 47 17.41 0.40 -19.07
C GLY A 47 18.39 -0.79 -19.21
N LEU A 48 18.73 -1.42 -18.09
CA LEU A 48 19.70 -2.52 -18.03
C LEU A 48 19.22 -3.81 -18.73
N LEU A 49 17.92 -4.11 -18.64
CA LEU A 49 17.29 -5.32 -19.17
C LEU A 49 16.03 -4.92 -19.97
N PRO A 50 16.19 -4.21 -21.10
CA PRO A 50 15.07 -3.58 -21.79
C PRO A 50 14.06 -4.64 -22.26
N ASN A 51 12.83 -4.54 -21.77
CA ASN A 51 11.72 -5.42 -22.12
C ASN A 51 10.44 -4.61 -22.21
N ARG A 52 10.11 -4.20 -23.45
CA ARG A 52 8.95 -3.33 -23.72
C ARG A 52 7.63 -3.91 -23.20
N PRO A 53 7.26 -5.18 -23.46
CA PRO A 53 6.04 -5.77 -22.91
C PRO A 53 5.95 -5.68 -21.39
N VAL A 54 7.03 -6.04 -20.69
CA VAL A 54 7.06 -6.02 -19.21
C VAL A 54 6.96 -4.60 -18.68
N SER A 55 7.74 -3.67 -19.25
CA SER A 55 7.74 -2.27 -18.85
C SER A 55 6.35 -1.64 -19.03
N ILE A 56 5.67 -1.91 -20.16
CA ILE A 56 4.31 -1.43 -20.42
C ILE A 56 3.31 -2.02 -19.42
N LEU A 57 3.38 -3.33 -19.15
CA LEU A 57 2.45 -4.00 -18.24
C LEU A 57 2.58 -3.46 -16.81
N ILE A 58 3.80 -3.39 -16.26
CA ILE A 58 4.02 -2.87 -14.91
C ILE A 58 3.63 -1.39 -14.84
N SER A 59 3.99 -0.60 -15.88
CA SER A 59 3.62 0.82 -15.95
C SER A 59 2.11 1.01 -15.99
N PHE A 60 1.40 0.19 -16.75
CA PHE A 60 -0.06 0.23 -16.82
C PHE A 60 -0.67 -0.05 -15.45
N LEU A 61 -0.22 -1.10 -14.75
CA LEU A 61 -0.72 -1.43 -13.41
C LEU A 61 -0.48 -0.28 -12.43
N VAL A 62 0.74 0.24 -12.34
CA VAL A 62 1.08 1.35 -11.43
C VAL A 62 0.25 2.59 -11.75
N ASN A 63 0.13 2.96 -13.02
CA ASN A 63 -0.63 4.15 -13.42
C ASN A 63 -2.15 3.97 -13.31
N PHE A 64 -2.66 2.74 -13.33
CA PHE A 64 -4.09 2.44 -13.13
C PHE A 64 -4.48 2.52 -11.65
N PHE A 65 -3.68 1.96 -10.75
CA PHE A 65 -4.01 1.92 -9.31
C PHE A 65 -3.73 3.24 -8.58
N ARG A 66 -2.65 3.96 -8.95
CA ARG A 66 -2.21 5.17 -8.24
C ARG A 66 -3.25 6.30 -8.17
N PRO A 67 -4.08 6.56 -9.20
CA PRO A 67 -5.09 7.61 -9.13
C PRO A 67 -6.35 7.23 -8.33
N ILE A 68 -6.53 5.96 -7.96
CA ILE A 68 -7.72 5.51 -7.25
C ILE A 68 -7.70 6.10 -5.83
N PRO A 69 -8.72 6.88 -5.43
CA PRO A 69 -8.80 7.40 -4.07
C PRO A 69 -8.78 6.26 -3.05
N PHE A 70 -8.00 6.40 -1.98
CA PHE A 70 -7.80 5.32 -1.01
C PHE A 70 -9.12 4.77 -0.44
N VAL A 71 -10.09 5.64 -0.16
CA VAL A 71 -11.43 5.23 0.34
C VAL A 71 -12.16 4.31 -0.64
N ILE A 72 -11.99 4.50 -1.96
CA ILE A 72 -12.56 3.61 -2.99
C ILE A 72 -11.71 2.34 -3.07
N PHE A 73 -10.39 2.47 -3.00
CA PHE A 73 -9.46 1.35 -3.09
C PHE A 73 -9.70 0.30 -2.00
N ILE A 74 -9.94 0.69 -0.74
CA ILE A 74 -10.23 -0.27 0.34
C ILE A 74 -11.49 -1.10 0.07
N ALA A 75 -12.51 -0.50 -0.56
CA ALA A 75 -13.76 -1.19 -0.86
C ALA A 75 -13.55 -2.20 -2.00
N VAL A 76 -12.82 -1.80 -3.05
CA VAL A 76 -12.49 -2.66 -4.19
C VAL A 76 -11.52 -3.79 -3.80
N LEU A 77 -10.58 -3.53 -2.88
CA LEU A 77 -9.61 -4.51 -2.41
C LEU A 77 -10.22 -5.51 -1.42
N GLN A 78 -11.34 -5.19 -0.80
CA GLN A 78 -11.97 -6.00 0.25
C GLN A 78 -12.07 -7.51 -0.03
N PRO A 79 -12.52 -7.99 -1.22
CA PRO A 79 -12.53 -9.43 -1.51
C PRO A 79 -11.13 -10.05 -1.45
N PHE A 80 -10.11 -9.35 -1.98
CA PHE A 80 -8.73 -9.79 -1.92
C PHE A 80 -8.19 -9.76 -0.48
N THR A 81 -8.52 -8.73 0.30
CA THR A 81 -8.16 -8.63 1.71
C THR A 81 -8.74 -9.80 2.51
N ARG A 82 -9.99 -10.20 2.25
CA ARG A 82 -10.59 -11.39 2.91
C ARG A 82 -9.86 -12.68 2.58
N ILE A 83 -9.35 -12.83 1.35
CA ILE A 83 -8.58 -14.03 0.96
C ILE A 83 -7.25 -14.09 1.72
N VAL A 84 -6.56 -12.95 1.86
CA VAL A 84 -5.20 -12.91 2.44
C VAL A 84 -5.22 -12.81 3.97
N ILE A 85 -6.10 -11.97 4.52
CA ILE A 85 -6.15 -11.64 5.96
C ILE A 85 -7.25 -12.43 6.68
N GLY A 86 -8.21 -13.00 5.95
CA GLY A 86 -9.40 -13.67 6.51
C GLY A 86 -10.56 -12.72 6.83
N THR A 87 -10.31 -11.42 6.89
CA THR A 87 -11.35 -10.40 7.14
C THR A 87 -11.21 -9.22 6.17
N GLY A 88 -12.31 -8.51 5.93
CA GLY A 88 -12.33 -7.33 5.06
C GLY A 88 -12.39 -6.00 5.82
N ILE A 89 -12.36 -6.06 7.16
CA ILE A 89 -12.51 -4.91 8.07
C ILE A 89 -11.63 -5.20 9.30
N GLY A 90 -11.09 -4.15 9.91
CA GLY A 90 -10.24 -4.21 11.11
C GLY A 90 -8.82 -3.71 10.87
N ILE A 91 -8.02 -3.69 11.93
CA ILE A 91 -6.67 -3.11 11.94
C ILE A 91 -5.77 -3.80 10.90
N ASN A 92 -5.72 -5.14 10.89
CA ASN A 92 -4.88 -5.91 9.96
C ASN A 92 -5.32 -5.74 8.50
N ALA A 93 -6.64 -5.75 8.26
CA ALA A 93 -7.21 -5.54 6.92
C ALA A 93 -6.89 -4.13 6.40
N GLY A 94 -6.99 -3.12 7.26
CA GLY A 94 -6.63 -1.74 6.95
C GLY A 94 -5.13 -1.57 6.69
N ALA A 95 -4.27 -2.11 7.56
CA ALA A 95 -2.81 -2.08 7.38
C ALA A 95 -2.39 -2.71 6.04
N PHE A 96 -2.98 -3.84 5.69
CA PHE A 96 -2.77 -4.50 4.41
C PHE A 96 -3.21 -3.61 3.24
N ALA A 97 -4.42 -3.04 3.28
CA ALA A 97 -4.91 -2.19 2.20
C ALA A 97 -4.05 -0.92 2.01
N ILE A 98 -3.60 -0.29 3.10
CA ILE A 98 -2.67 0.85 3.07
C ILE A 98 -1.37 0.43 2.40
N GLY A 99 -0.77 -0.69 2.81
CA GLY A 99 0.51 -1.12 2.26
C GLY A 99 0.41 -1.49 0.78
N VAL A 100 -0.70 -2.11 0.31
CA VAL A 100 -0.89 -2.40 -1.12
C VAL A 100 -1.00 -1.10 -1.91
N ALA A 101 -1.80 -0.14 -1.45
CA ALA A 101 -1.93 1.17 -2.11
C ALA A 101 -0.58 1.91 -2.16
N ALA A 102 0.12 1.96 -1.02
CA ALA A 102 1.42 2.59 -0.89
C ALA A 102 2.51 1.91 -1.75
N SER A 103 2.40 0.60 -2.01
CA SER A 103 3.35 -0.13 -2.87
C SER A 103 3.42 0.46 -4.27
N PHE A 104 2.27 0.83 -4.86
CA PHE A 104 2.23 1.46 -6.19
C PHE A 104 2.81 2.87 -6.19
N ALA A 105 2.58 3.64 -5.12
CA ALA A 105 3.15 4.97 -4.96
C ALA A 105 4.68 4.91 -4.80
N ILE A 106 5.18 4.04 -3.93
CA ILE A 106 6.62 3.83 -3.71
C ILE A 106 7.29 3.30 -4.98
N GLY A 107 6.67 2.36 -5.70
CA GLY A 107 7.24 1.83 -6.93
C GLY A 107 7.49 2.91 -7.99
N ARG A 108 6.62 3.91 -8.09
CA ARG A 108 6.86 5.05 -8.97
C ARG A 108 7.97 5.98 -8.46
N ILE A 109 8.08 6.17 -7.14
CA ILE A 109 9.17 6.96 -6.54
C ILE A 109 10.52 6.29 -6.81
N VAL A 110 10.61 4.97 -6.69
CA VAL A 110 11.84 4.20 -6.92
C VAL A 110 12.22 4.12 -8.41
N GLU A 111 11.25 4.20 -9.32
CA GLU A 111 11.51 4.23 -10.77
C GLU A 111 12.16 5.54 -11.24
N GLN A 112 11.89 6.67 -10.56
CA GLN A 112 12.36 8.01 -10.93
C GLN A 112 13.85 8.19 -10.66
#